data_AF-A0A4T3EYD4-F1
#
_entry.id   AF-A0A4T3EYD4-F1
#
_cell.length_a   1.000
_cell.length_b   1.000
_cell.length_c   1.000
_cell.angle_alpha   90.00
_cell.angle_beta   90.00
_cell.angle_gamma   90.00
#
_symmetry.space_group_name_H-M   'P 1'
#
loop_
_entity.id
_entity.type
_entity.pdbx_description
1 polymer ?
#
loop_
_entity_poly.entity_id
_entity_poly.type
_entity_poly.pdbx_seq_one_letter_code
_entity_poly.pdbx_strand_id
1 'polypeptide(L)'
;MVSFIGLRPVFMMSGWEADSLAAIALSLLPLVPGALAFRAFMRLVRESDEMQREMLIEGVLTGAALAMIFWGAVQLPEHIWLPKIKADIMMAVLCLGFSIGMVRARRRRA
;
A
#
# COMPACT_ATOMS: atom_id res chain seq x y z
N MET A 1 -22.95 -9.14 -10.02
CA MET A 1 -22.66 -9.58 -8.64
C MET A 1 -21.16 -9.49 -8.41
N VAL A 2 -20.69 -8.36 -7.87
CA VAL A 2 -19.24 -8.14 -7.62
C VAL A 2 -18.90 -8.72 -6.26
N SER A 3 -18.13 -9.80 -6.26
CA SER A 3 -17.73 -10.53 -5.06
C SER A 3 -16.45 -9.91 -4.47
N PHE A 4 -16.64 -8.89 -3.62
CA PHE A 4 -15.63 -8.35 -2.69
C PHE A 4 -15.27 -9.42 -1.65
N ILE A 5 -14.41 -10.36 -2.01
CA ILE A 5 -13.88 -11.37 -1.07
C ILE A 5 -12.55 -10.86 -0.55
N GLY A 6 -12.57 -10.39 0.69
CA GLY A 6 -11.41 -10.01 1.50
C GLY A 6 -11.81 -9.14 2.69
N LEU A 7 -12.77 -8.26 2.47
CA LEU A 7 -13.51 -7.55 3.51
C LEU A 7 -14.97 -7.98 3.37
N ARG A 8 -15.34 -9.13 3.92
CA ARG A 8 -16.72 -9.20 4.42
C ARG A 8 -16.73 -8.14 5.51
N PRO A 9 -17.43 -7.00 5.35
CA PRO A 9 -17.54 -6.06 6.45
C PRO A 9 -18.07 -6.90 7.61
N VAL A 10 -17.32 -6.96 8.70
CA VAL A 10 -17.71 -7.69 9.92
C VAL A 10 -19.16 -7.33 10.32
N PHE A 11 -19.61 -6.15 9.91
CA PHE A 11 -20.96 -5.59 10.03
C PHE A 11 -22.09 -6.36 9.34
N MET A 12 -21.82 -7.08 8.25
CA MET A 12 -22.85 -7.91 7.58
C MET A 12 -23.27 -9.12 8.43
N MET A 13 -22.46 -9.51 9.43
CA MET A 13 -22.80 -10.59 10.37
C MET A 13 -23.50 -10.09 11.63
N SER A 14 -23.57 -8.77 11.89
CA SER A 14 -24.08 -8.20 13.14
C SER A 14 -25.40 -7.43 13.03
N GLY A 15 -26.08 -7.46 11.88
CA GLY A 15 -27.36 -6.76 11.70
C GLY A 15 -27.26 -5.24 11.71
N TRP A 16 -26.06 -4.69 11.46
CA TRP A 16 -25.88 -3.24 11.34
C TRP A 16 -26.22 -2.82 9.91
N GLU A 17 -27.15 -1.86 9.76
CA GLU A 17 -27.45 -1.26 8.47
C GLU A 17 -26.17 -0.67 7.87
N ALA A 18 -25.89 -1.01 6.60
CA ALA A 18 -24.67 -0.61 5.90
C ALA A 18 -24.51 0.91 5.76
N ASP A 19 -25.59 1.67 6.00
CA ASP A 19 -25.66 3.14 5.93
C ASP A 19 -25.41 3.84 7.28
N SER A 20 -25.13 3.07 8.33
CA SER A 20 -24.77 3.60 9.64
C SER A 20 -23.39 4.28 9.60
N LEU A 21 -23.33 5.55 10.00
CA LEU A 21 -22.07 6.30 10.23
C LEU A 21 -21.06 5.50 11.08
N ALA A 22 -21.54 4.65 12.00
CA ALA A 22 -20.69 3.80 12.84
C ALA A 22 -20.05 2.63 12.06
N ALA A 23 -20.75 2.04 11.09
CA ALA A 23 -20.19 1.00 10.23
C ALA A 23 -19.08 1.55 9.32
N ILE A 24 -19.28 2.75 8.77
CA ILE A 24 -18.26 3.47 8.01
C ILE A 24 -17.03 3.76 8.90
N ALA A 25 -17.25 4.34 10.09
CA ALA A 25 -16.16 4.66 11.02
C ALA A 25 -15.33 3.41 11.42
N LEU A 26 -15.99 2.30 11.75
CA LEU A 26 -15.30 1.07 12.11
C LEU A 26 -14.62 0.41 10.91
N SER A 27 -15.15 0.56 9.69
CA SER A 27 -14.48 0.08 8.47
C SER A 27 -13.16 0.80 8.18
N LEU A 28 -13.00 2.03 8.67
CA LEU A 28 -11.77 2.82 8.54
C LEU A 28 -10.75 2.50 9.63
N LEU A 29 -11.14 1.82 10.70
CA LEU A 29 -10.27 1.50 11.83
C LEU A 29 -8.98 0.74 11.43
N PRO A 30 -9.00 -0.21 10.48
CA PRO A 30 -7.80 -0.87 9.98
C PRO A 30 -6.82 0.07 9.24
N LEU A 31 -7.26 1.27 8.82
CA LEU A 31 -6.37 2.26 8.20
C LEU A 31 -5.55 3.03 9.25
N VAL A 32 -5.95 3.02 10.52
CA VAL A 32 -5.28 3.78 11.59
C VAL A 32 -3.81 3.34 11.77
N PRO A 33 -3.47 2.04 11.87
CA PRO A 33 -2.08 1.62 11.94
C PRO A 33 -1.26 2.06 10.71
N GLY A 34 -1.87 2.03 9.51
CA GLY A 34 -1.23 2.50 8.28
C GLY A 34 -0.93 4.00 8.31
N ALA A 35 -1.87 4.81 8.80
CA ALA A 35 -1.69 6.25 8.95
C ALA A 35 -0.61 6.59 9.99
N LEU A 36 -0.56 5.84 11.10
CA LEU A 36 0.49 5.99 12.12
C LEU A 36 1.88 5.61 11.58
N ALA A 37 1.98 4.52 10.83
CA ALA A 37 3.23 4.11 10.17
C ALA A 37 3.69 5.17 9.16
N PHE A 38 2.80 5.71 8.34
CA PHE A 38 3.12 6.79 7.41
C PHE A 38 3.57 8.06 8.14
N ARG A 39 2.90 8.43 9.24
CA ARG A 39 3.32 9.56 10.08
C ARG A 39 4.72 9.36 10.66
N ALA A 40 5.04 8.15 11.14
CA ALA A 40 6.36 7.82 11.65
C ALA A 40 7.43 7.91 10.54
N PHE A 41 7.13 7.41 9.34
CA PHE A 41 8.01 7.55 8.18
C PHE A 41 8.26 9.02 7.80
N MET A 42 7.21 9.85 7.78
CA MET A 42 7.36 11.28 7.47
C MET A 42 8.21 12.02 8.50
N ARG A 43 8.18 11.59 9.77
CA ARG A 43 9.10 12.11 10.80
C ARG A 43 10.54 11.69 10.52
N LEU A 44 10.77 10.41 10.25
CA LEU A 44 12.09 9.89 9.87
C LEU A 44 12.69 10.68 8.69
N VAL A 45 11.91 10.89 7.62
CA VAL A 45 12.35 11.64 6.43
C VAL A 45 12.72 13.09 6.75
N ARG A 46 12.05 13.73 7.71
CA ARG A 46 12.35 15.11 8.14
C ARG A 46 13.58 15.20 9.02
N GLU A 47 13.84 14.18 9.82
CA GLU A 47 14.99 14.08 10.73
C GLU A 47 16.25 13.56 10.02
N SER A 48 16.10 12.97 8.84
CA SER A 48 17.20 12.47 8.03
C SER A 48 17.99 13.62 7.39
N ASP A 49 19.31 13.42 7.26
CA ASP A 49 20.17 14.32 6.49
C ASP A 49 19.70 14.42 5.03
N GLU A 50 20.04 15.52 4.35
CA GLU A 50 19.58 15.81 2.99
C GLU A 50 19.85 14.65 2.01
N MET A 51 21.05 14.06 2.08
CA MET A 51 21.41 12.92 1.25
C MET A 51 20.55 11.67 1.55
N GLN A 52 20.28 11.38 2.82
CA GLN A 52 19.45 10.23 3.22
C GLN A 52 17.98 10.46 2.85
N ARG A 53 17.48 11.67 3.06
CA ARG A 53 16.13 12.09 2.69
C ARG A 53 15.89 11.90 1.19
N GLU A 54 16.82 12.31 0.35
CA GLU A 54 16.70 12.08 -1.10
C GLU A 54 16.67 10.59 -1.45
N MET A 55 17.52 9.77 -0.83
CA MET A 55 17.51 8.32 -1.05
C MET A 55 16.18 7.68 -0.64
N LEU A 56 15.63 8.08 0.52
CA LEU A 56 14.34 7.60 1.01
C LEU A 56 13.19 7.96 0.06
N ILE A 57 13.18 9.21 -0.46
CA ILE A 57 12.17 9.66 -1.42
C ILE A 57 12.30 8.88 -2.74
N GLU A 58 13.51 8.71 -3.27
CA GLU A 58 13.76 7.93 -4.49
C GLU A 58 13.33 6.46 -4.32
N GLY A 59 13.61 5.88 -3.15
CA GLY A 59 13.11 4.57 -2.73
C GLY A 59 11.58 4.49 -2.78
N VAL A 60 10.88 5.39 -2.08
CA VAL A 60 9.41 5.40 -2.03
C VAL A 60 8.79 5.59 -3.40
N LEU A 61 9.31 6.51 -4.22
CA LEU A 61 8.81 6.75 -5.56
C LEU A 61 8.99 5.53 -6.46
N THR A 62 10.13 4.85 -6.36
CA THR A 62 10.39 3.61 -7.11
C THR A 62 9.45 2.49 -6.66
N GLY A 63 9.26 2.32 -5.35
CA GLY A 63 8.30 1.37 -4.77
C GLY A 63 6.87 1.63 -5.23
N ALA A 64 6.42 2.89 -5.17
CA ALA A 64 5.09 3.31 -5.61
C ALA A 64 4.89 3.10 -7.12
N ALA A 65 5.88 3.46 -7.95
CA ALA A 65 5.82 3.24 -9.39
C ALA A 65 5.71 1.76 -9.74
N LEU A 66 6.53 0.91 -9.11
CA LEU A 66 6.51 -0.54 -9.33
C LEU A 66 5.16 -1.13 -8.90
N ALA A 67 4.63 -0.70 -7.75
CA ALA A 67 3.32 -1.14 -7.26
C ALA A 67 2.18 -0.72 -8.21
N MET A 68 2.21 0.51 -8.75
CA MET A 68 1.22 0.97 -9.73
C MET A 68 1.28 0.17 -11.04
N ILE A 69 2.49 -0.08 -11.56
CA ILE A 69 2.68 -0.90 -12.77
C ILE A 69 2.17 -2.32 -12.53
N PHE A 70 2.53 -2.92 -11.39
CA PHE A 70 2.08 -4.26 -11.03
C PHE A 70 0.56 -4.31 -10.87
N TRP A 71 -0.03 -3.34 -10.18
CA TRP A 71 -1.48 -3.25 -10.03
C TRP A 71 -2.20 -3.13 -11.38
N GLY A 72 -1.71 -2.26 -12.27
CA GLY A 72 -2.24 -2.14 -13.64
C GLY A 72 -2.10 -3.44 -14.43
N ALA A 73 -0.94 -4.10 -14.35
CA ALA A 73 -0.68 -5.38 -15.01
C ALA A 73 -1.59 -6.52 -14.50
N VAL A 74 -2.06 -6.42 -13.26
CA VAL A 74 -2.96 -7.39 -12.62
C VAL A 74 -4.43 -7.13 -12.95
N GLN A 75 -4.79 -5.89 -13.33
CA GLN A 75 -6.14 -5.54 -13.81
C GLN A 75 -6.34 -5.77 -15.31
N LEU A 76 -5.29 -5.63 -16.13
CA LEU A 76 -5.36 -5.93 -17.58
C LEU A 76 -5.96 -7.32 -17.93
N PRO A 77 -5.73 -8.38 -17.14
CA PRO A 77 -6.28 -9.69 -17.40
C PRO A 77 -7.70 -9.93 -16.84
N GLU A 78 -8.53 -8.92 -16.58
CA GLU A 78 -9.90 -9.12 -16.06
C GLU A 78 -10.80 -10.07 -16.89
N HIS A 79 -10.35 -10.50 -18.09
CA HIS A 79 -10.98 -11.55 -18.92
C HIS A 79 -10.35 -12.96 -18.81
N ILE A 80 -9.29 -13.14 -18.02
CA ILE A 80 -8.58 -14.40 -17.84
C ILE A 80 -8.70 -14.78 -16.36
N TRP A 81 -8.89 -16.07 -16.09
CA TRP A 81 -9.18 -16.70 -14.80
C TRP A 81 -8.03 -16.61 -13.78
N LEU A 82 -7.34 -15.48 -13.72
CA LEU A 82 -6.19 -15.30 -12.85
C LEU A 82 -6.63 -15.20 -11.39
N PRO A 83 -5.91 -15.90 -10.49
CA PRO A 83 -6.25 -15.92 -9.07
C PRO A 83 -6.12 -14.51 -8.48
N LYS A 84 -7.06 -14.17 -7.58
CA LYS A 84 -7.05 -12.88 -6.87
C LYS A 84 -5.70 -12.68 -6.19
N ILE A 85 -5.01 -11.60 -6.54
CA ILE A 85 -3.75 -11.25 -5.89
C ILE A 85 -4.03 -10.74 -4.48
N LYS A 86 -3.33 -11.35 -3.52
CA LYS A 86 -3.43 -11.01 -2.11
C LYS A 86 -2.60 -9.75 -1.80
N ALA A 87 -3.00 -9.02 -0.76
CA ALA A 87 -2.37 -7.74 -0.38
C ALA A 87 -0.90 -7.88 0.07
N ASP A 88 -0.53 -9.03 0.60
CA ASP A 88 0.85 -9.41 0.96
C ASP A 88 1.80 -9.37 -0.25
N ILE A 89 1.35 -9.86 -1.41
CA ILE A 89 2.12 -9.80 -2.67
C ILE A 89 2.33 -8.35 -3.10
N MET A 90 1.30 -7.51 -2.99
CA MET A 90 1.43 -6.09 -3.34
C MET A 90 2.39 -5.35 -2.42
N MET A 91 2.39 -5.69 -1.13
CA MET A 91 3.37 -5.18 -0.17
C MET A 91 4.79 -5.63 -0.53
N ALA A 92 4.98 -6.89 -0.92
CA ALA A 92 6.28 -7.41 -1.35
C ALA A 92 6.81 -6.65 -2.59
N VAL A 93 5.95 -6.37 -3.57
CA VAL A 93 6.29 -5.55 -4.75
C VAL A 93 6.73 -4.15 -4.33
N LEU A 94 6.00 -3.51 -3.41
CA LEU A 94 6.36 -2.20 -2.91
C LEU A 94 7.72 -2.21 -2.18
N CYS A 95 7.96 -3.20 -1.33
CA CYS A 95 9.25 -3.38 -0.63
C CYS A 95 10.41 -3.66 -1.60
N LEU A 96 10.18 -4.44 -2.65
CA LEU A 96 11.17 -4.70 -3.70
C LEU A 96 11.51 -3.41 -4.46
N GLY A 97 10.50 -2.67 -4.91
CA GLY A 97 10.72 -1.40 -5.61
C GLY A 97 11.41 -0.37 -4.71
N PHE A 98 11.06 -0.31 -3.43
CA PHE A 98 11.76 0.52 -2.45
C PHE A 98 13.25 0.14 -2.33
N SER A 99 13.53 -1.15 -2.19
CA SER A 99 14.90 -1.66 -2.08
C SER A 99 15.73 -1.35 -3.33
N ILE A 100 15.15 -1.53 -4.52
CA ILE A 100 15.78 -1.17 -5.80
C ILE A 100 16.07 0.33 -5.85
N GLY A 101 15.11 1.17 -5.47
CA GLY A 101 15.27 2.61 -5.43
C GLY A 101 16.40 3.03 -4.49
N MET A 102 16.48 2.44 -3.28
CA MET A 102 17.56 2.68 -2.33
C MET A 102 18.93 2.28 -2.88
N VAL A 103 19.04 1.09 -3.51
CA VAL A 103 20.30 0.62 -4.10
C VAL A 103 20.74 1.52 -5.26
N ARG A 104 19.81 1.93 -6.12
CA ARG A 104 20.08 2.85 -7.24
C ARG A 104 20.51 4.22 -6.72
N ALA A 105 19.79 4.77 -5.75
CA ALA A 105 20.07 6.05 -5.13
C ALA A 105 21.46 6.08 -4.47
N ARG A 106 21.85 4.98 -3.82
CA ARG A 106 23.18 4.77 -3.25
C ARG A 106 24.26 4.74 -4.31
N ARG A 107 24.08 3.94 -5.38
CA ARG A 107 25.08 3.81 -6.47
C ARG A 107 25.31 5.11 -7.23
N ARG A 108 24.31 5.99 -7.31
CA ARG A 108 24.45 7.30 -7.99
C ARG A 108 25.27 8.31 -7.18
N ARG A 109 25.33 8.13 -5.87
CA ARG A 109 25.93 9.08 -4.90
C ARG A 109 27.19 8.52 -4.21
N ALA A 110 27.64 7.33 -4.60
CA ALA A 110 28.90 6.72 -4.21
C ALA A 110 29.95 6.98 -5.29
#